data_AF-A0A3C1WJQ4-F1
#
_entry.id   AF-A0A3C1WJQ4-F1
#
_cell.length_a   1.000
_cell.length_b   1.000
_cell.length_c   1.000
_cell.angle_alpha   90.00
_cell.angle_beta   90.00
_cell.angle_gamma   90.00
#
_symmetry.space_group_name_H-M   'P 1'
#
loop_
_entity.id
_entity.type
_entity.pdbx_description
1 polymer ?
#
loop_
_entity_poly.entity_id
_entity_poly.type
_entity_poly.pdbx_seq_one_letter_code
_entity_poly.pdbx_strand_id
1 'polypeptide(L)'
;MGSAMPENQNDFAKLSNQFFQVFSRTEYALKATGFHKGKGDAKANWEMFADEIEDRINDCLDSDFKQAIKYLSDRPPKKQIIDDNDRLRW
;
A
#
# COMPACT_ATOMS: atom_id res chain seq x y z
N MET A 1 9.79 -34.06 18.27
CA MET A 1 10.85 -33.55 17.37
C MET A 1 10.13 -32.88 16.21
N GLY A 2 9.75 -31.61 16.38
CA GLY A 2 8.94 -30.88 15.40
C GLY A 2 9.85 -30.31 14.32
N SER A 3 9.62 -30.68 13.06
CA SER A 3 10.37 -30.17 11.92
C SER A 3 10.33 -28.63 11.92
N ALA A 4 11.51 -28.02 11.93
CA ALA A 4 11.65 -26.60 11.68
C ALA A 4 11.02 -26.27 10.32
N MET A 5 10.13 -25.28 10.31
CA MET A 5 9.56 -24.74 9.08
C MET A 5 10.68 -24.14 8.22
N PRO A 6 10.64 -24.29 6.88
CA PRO A 6 11.71 -23.82 6.01
C PRO A 6 11.86 -22.29 6.14
N GLU A 7 13.11 -21.82 6.28
CA GLU A 7 13.48 -20.42 6.58
C GLU A 7 12.79 -19.37 5.68
N ASN A 8 12.49 -19.72 4.43
CA ASN A 8 11.82 -18.86 3.44
C ASN A 8 10.39 -18.43 3.83
N GLN A 9 9.60 -19.31 4.47
CA GLN A 9 8.18 -19.04 4.71
C GLN A 9 7.96 -18.01 5.84
N ASN A 10 8.96 -17.83 6.69
CA ASN A 10 8.93 -16.89 7.82
C ASN A 10 9.11 -15.44 7.37
N ASP A 11 9.83 -15.21 6.27
CA ASP A 11 10.16 -13.87 5.78
C ASP A 11 8.97 -13.16 5.12
N PHE A 12 8.16 -13.87 4.34
CA PHE A 12 6.95 -13.29 3.73
C PHE A 12 5.89 -12.94 4.78
N ALA A 13 5.70 -13.80 5.78
CA ALA A 13 4.76 -13.54 6.87
C ALA A 13 5.22 -12.32 7.68
N LYS A 14 6.52 -12.22 7.98
CA LYS A 14 7.12 -11.07 8.66
C LYS A 14 6.95 -9.78 7.84
N LEU A 15 7.26 -9.81 6.54
CA LEU A 15 7.12 -8.65 5.67
C LEU A 15 5.66 -8.20 5.55
N SER A 16 4.74 -9.15 5.37
CA SER A 16 3.30 -8.87 5.28
C SER A 16 2.78 -8.25 6.58
N ASN A 17 3.20 -8.76 7.74
CA ASN A 17 2.86 -8.18 9.04
C ASN A 17 3.43 -6.75 9.20
N GLN A 18 4.68 -6.53 8.80
CA GLN A 18 5.29 -5.20 8.86
C GLN A 18 4.56 -4.21 7.94
N PHE A 19 4.27 -4.62 6.71
CA PHE A 19 3.48 -3.82 5.76
C PHE A 19 2.11 -3.48 6.34
N PHE A 20 1.37 -4.47 6.84
CA PHE A 20 0.03 -4.26 7.39
C PHE A 20 0.03 -3.31 8.59
N GLN A 21 1.04 -3.41 9.47
CA GLN A 21 1.19 -2.51 10.60
C GLN A 21 1.47 -1.07 10.16
N VAL A 22 2.35 -0.86 9.18
CA VAL A 22 2.65 0.47 8.64
C VAL A 22 1.40 1.03 7.94
N PHE A 23 0.78 0.26 7.05
CA PHE A 23 -0.44 0.65 6.35
C PHE A 23 -1.55 1.05 7.33
N SER A 24 -1.83 0.24 8.35
CA SER A 24 -2.90 0.52 9.32
C SER A 24 -2.65 1.80 10.11
N ARG A 25 -1.40 2.04 10.55
CA ARG A 25 -1.05 3.28 11.26
C ARG A 25 -1.15 4.49 10.33
N THR A 26 -0.69 4.38 9.10
CA THR A 26 -0.79 5.45 8.09
C THR A 26 -2.25 5.77 7.79
N GLU A 27 -3.09 4.77 7.55
CA GLU A 27 -4.51 4.99 7.28
C GLU A 27 -5.21 5.68 8.46
N TYR A 28 -4.94 5.25 9.70
CA TYR A 28 -5.47 5.91 10.89
C TYR A 28 -5.00 7.37 10.99
N ALA A 29 -3.70 7.62 10.80
CA ALA A 29 -3.14 8.96 10.86
C ALA A 29 -3.78 9.89 9.83
N LEU A 30 -3.92 9.44 8.57
CA LEU A 30 -4.60 10.21 7.52
C LEU A 30 -6.02 10.59 7.92
N LYS A 31 -6.80 9.63 8.42
CA LYS A 31 -8.16 9.89 8.90
C LYS A 31 -8.16 10.90 10.04
N ALA A 32 -7.29 10.72 11.04
CA ALA A 32 -7.20 11.59 12.21
C ALA A 32 -6.77 13.03 11.87
N THR A 33 -5.96 13.22 10.82
CA THR A 33 -5.48 14.54 10.40
C THR A 33 -6.35 15.21 9.34
N GLY A 34 -7.55 14.68 9.07
CA GLY A 34 -8.54 15.31 8.19
C GLY A 34 -8.57 14.80 6.74
N PHE A 35 -7.68 13.88 6.36
CA PHE A 35 -7.75 13.20 5.06
C PHE A 35 -8.76 12.05 5.13
N HIS A 36 -10.05 12.39 5.27
CA HIS A 36 -11.16 11.44 5.35
C HIS A 36 -12.35 11.86 4.48
N LYS A 37 -13.18 10.90 4.06
CA LYS A 37 -14.33 11.16 3.15
C LYS A 37 -15.62 11.64 3.82
N GLY A 38 -15.61 12.06 5.09
CA GLY A 38 -16.74 12.78 5.71
C GLY A 38 -17.39 12.10 6.93
N LYS A 39 -18.71 12.31 7.11
CA LYS A 39 -19.47 11.88 8.30
C LYS A 39 -20.04 10.46 8.12
N GLY A 40 -19.96 9.64 9.16
CA GLY A 40 -20.33 8.22 9.14
C GLY A 40 -19.08 7.34 9.29
N ASP A 41 -18.99 6.25 8.53
CA ASP A 41 -17.81 5.38 8.54
C ASP A 41 -16.56 6.13 8.06
N ALA A 42 -15.55 6.18 8.93
CA ALA A 42 -14.31 6.88 8.65
C ALA A 42 -13.49 6.14 7.57
N LYS A 43 -13.58 6.64 6.33
CA LYS A 43 -12.78 6.19 5.18
C LYS A 43 -11.65 7.18 4.91
N ALA A 44 -10.43 6.69 4.76
CA ALA A 44 -9.30 7.53 4.38
C ALA A 44 -9.51 8.12 2.98
N ASN A 45 -9.13 9.38 2.81
CA ASN A 45 -9.12 10.06 1.53
C ASN A 45 -7.71 10.06 0.94
N TRP A 46 -7.33 8.92 0.35
CA TRP A 46 -6.01 8.73 -0.24
C TRP A 46 -5.74 9.64 -1.44
N GLU A 47 -6.77 10.00 -2.21
CA GLU A 47 -6.67 10.94 -3.34
C GLU A 47 -6.24 12.32 -2.84
N MET A 48 -6.98 12.88 -1.88
CA MET A 48 -6.65 14.19 -1.29
C MET A 48 -5.26 14.21 -0.66
N PHE A 49 -4.84 13.11 -0.01
CA PHE A 49 -3.48 13.03 0.53
C PHE A 49 -2.42 12.98 -0.57
N ALA A 50 -2.66 12.22 -1.64
CA ALA A 50 -1.74 12.14 -2.77
C ALA A 50 -1.55 13.51 -3.45
N ASP A 51 -2.64 14.25 -3.66
CA ASP A 51 -2.62 15.60 -4.22
C ASP A 51 -1.80 16.55 -3.32
N GLU A 52 -1.98 16.48 -2.00
CA GLU A 52 -1.28 17.34 -1.03
C GLU A 52 0.25 17.10 -0.97
N ILE A 53 0.70 15.88 -1.28
CA ILE A 53 2.11 15.51 -1.22
C ILE A 53 2.80 15.41 -2.59
N GLU A 54 2.09 15.69 -3.68
CA GLU A 54 2.58 15.51 -5.05
C GLU A 54 3.95 16.18 -5.26
N ASP A 55 4.05 17.47 -4.91
CA ASP A 55 5.30 18.23 -5.03
C ASP A 55 6.43 17.61 -4.20
N ARG A 56 6.13 17.12 -2.99
CA ARG A 56 7.12 16.48 -2.11
C ARG A 56 7.63 15.17 -2.69
N ILE A 57 6.77 14.42 -3.39
CA ILE A 57 7.17 13.20 -4.11
C ILE A 57 8.06 13.56 -5.29
N ASN A 58 7.66 14.54 -6.10
CA ASN A 58 8.36 14.95 -7.31
C ASN A 58 9.74 15.57 -7.01
N ASP A 59 9.85 16.34 -5.93
CA ASP A 59 11.08 17.02 -5.52
C ASP A 59 12.01 16.14 -4.66
N CYS A 60 11.55 14.95 -4.25
CA CYS A 60 12.38 14.04 -3.46
C CYS A 60 13.62 13.62 -4.25
N LEU A 61 14.82 13.93 -3.75
CA LEU A 61 16.09 13.59 -4.41
C LEU A 61 16.66 12.22 -4.00
N ASP A 62 16.01 11.53 -3.06
CA ASP A 62 16.46 10.24 -2.55
C ASP A 62 16.44 9.16 -3.65
N SER A 63 17.58 8.52 -3.87
CA SER A 63 17.76 7.56 -4.97
C SER A 63 16.94 6.30 -4.77
N ASP A 64 16.86 5.81 -3.53
CA ASP A 64 16.16 4.57 -3.19
C ASP A 64 14.64 4.77 -3.34
N PHE A 65 14.14 5.93 -2.91
CA PHE A 65 12.76 6.34 -3.13
C PHE A 65 12.41 6.44 -4.62
N LYS A 66 13.24 7.09 -5.43
CA LYS A 66 13.04 7.16 -6.89
C LYS A 66 13.06 5.78 -7.53
N GLN A 67 13.93 4.89 -7.08
CA GLN A 67 13.99 3.51 -7.56
C GLN A 67 12.74 2.73 -7.18
N ALA A 68 12.20 2.93 -5.97
CA ALA A 68 10.95 2.31 -5.53
C ALA A 68 9.75 2.77 -6.36
N ILE A 69 9.64 4.08 -6.64
CA ILE A 69 8.61 4.62 -7.55
C ILE A 69 8.74 3.97 -8.93
N LYS A 70 9.94 4.00 -9.51
CA LYS A 70 10.20 3.40 -10.82
C LYS A 70 9.81 1.92 -10.85
N TYR A 71 10.15 1.17 -9.80
CA TYR A 71 9.82 -0.24 -9.70
C TYR A 71 8.30 -0.46 -9.76
N LEU A 72 7.51 0.32 -9.00
CA LEU A 72 6.05 0.22 -8.97
C LEU A 72 5.43 0.64 -10.31
N SER A 73 5.98 1.66 -10.97
CA SER A 73 5.52 2.09 -12.30
C SER A 73 5.82 1.06 -13.39
N ASP A 74 7.01 0.45 -13.37
CA ASP A 74 7.42 -0.57 -14.35
C ASP A 74 6.72 -1.92 -14.11
N ARG A 75 6.33 -2.21 -12.86
CA ARG A 75 5.71 -3.46 -12.43
C ARG A 75 4.47 -3.17 -11.60
N PRO A 76 3.42 -2.60 -12.22
CA PRO A 76 2.21 -2.26 -11.49
C PRO A 76 1.62 -3.51 -10.84
N PRO A 77 1.13 -3.41 -9.58
CA PRO A 77 0.47 -4.53 -8.94
C PRO A 77 -0.73 -4.97 -9.78
N LYS A 78 -0.92 -6.30 -9.89
CA LYS A 78 -2.08 -6.87 -10.59
C LYS A 78 -3.36 -6.43 -9.91
N LYS A 79 -4.38 -6.12 -10.70
CA LYS A 79 -5.68 -5.68 -10.20
C LYS A 79 -6.71 -6.76 -10.48
N GLN A 80 -7.36 -7.22 -9.42
CA GLN A 80 -8.50 -8.10 -9.60
C GLN A 80 -9.65 -7.34 -10.26
N ILE A 81 -10.17 -7.88 -11.36
CA ILE A 81 -11.32 -7.33 -12.09
C ILE A 81 -12.34 -8.43 -12.34
N ILE A 82 -13.62 -8.06 -12.40
CA ILE A 82 -14.67 -8.93 -12.94
C ILE A 82 -14.79 -8.59 -14.43
N ASP A 83 -14.60 -9.59 -15.30
CA ASP A 83 -14.77 -9.41 -16.74
C ASP A 83 -16.26 -9.40 -17.15
N ASP A 84 -16.55 -9.05 -18.40
CA ASP A 84 -17.92 -8.94 -18.93
C ASP A 84 -18.72 -10.26 -18.85
N ASN A 85 -18.05 -11.38 -18.57
CA ASN A 85 -18.66 -12.71 -18.39
C ASN A 85 -18.82 -13.10 -16.91
N ASP A 86 -18.74 -12.13 -16.00
CA ASP A 86 -18.84 -12.32 -14.55
C ASP A 86 -17.74 -13.24 -13.96
N ARG A 87 -16.51 -13.15 -14.52
CA ARG A 87 -15.37 -13.97 -14.08
C ARG A 87 -14.29 -13.14 -13.41
N LEU A 88 -13.75 -13.65 -12.31
CA LEU A 88 -12.59 -13.08 -11.62
C LEU A 88 -11.32 -13.23 -12.48
N ARG A 89 -10.72 -12.09 -12.82
CA ARG A 89 -9.43 -11.94 -13.51
C ARG A 89 -8.47 -11.12 -12.66
N TRP A 90 -7.19 -11.14 -13.03
CA TRP A 90 -6.08 -10.44 -12.37
C TRP A 90 -5.32 -9.55 -13.33
#